data_AF-A0A131YUL9-F1
#
_entry.id   AF-A0A131YUL9-F1
#
_cell.length_a   1.000
_cell.length_b   1.000
_cell.length_c   1.000
_cell.angle_alpha   90.00
_cell.angle_beta   90.00
_cell.angle_gamma   90.00
#
_symmetry.space_group_name_H-M   'P 1'
#
loop_
_entity.id
_entity.type
_entity.pdbx_description
1 polymer ?
#
loop_
_entity_poly.entity_id
_entity_poly.type
_entity_poly.pdbx_seq_one_letter_code
_entity_poly.pdbx_strand_id
1 'polypeptide(L)'
;MMAKSSCIWLLFSLYLVFTEGQVENKTKPNPQECKPRRVPDWKPYANCTYGTGPIRHGQIQDSGSAGCFGVYCWNGQLHPIKCTIRRPPPSVHFNYTRWQPSWPKCCYWKRTCKADLKD
;
A
#
# COMPACT_ATOMS: atom_id res chain seq x y z
N MET A 1 36.55 -7.78 50.85
CA MET A 1 35.26 -7.05 50.84
C MET A 1 35.26 -6.11 49.64
N MET A 2 34.38 -6.40 48.69
CA MET A 2 34.24 -5.70 47.40
C MET A 2 33.38 -4.46 47.59
N ALA A 3 33.82 -3.30 47.09
CA ALA A 3 32.95 -2.17 46.73
C ALA A 3 33.76 -1.05 46.07
N LYS A 4 34.30 -1.27 44.86
CA LYS A 4 34.87 -0.18 44.04
C LYS A 4 34.70 -0.45 42.55
N SER A 5 33.47 -0.73 42.09
CA SER A 5 33.21 -0.93 40.66
C SER A 5 31.81 -0.52 40.24
N SER A 6 31.28 0.58 40.79
CA SER A 6 29.92 1.05 40.46
C SER A 6 29.79 2.54 40.11
N CYS A 7 30.85 3.35 40.23
CA CYS A 7 30.76 4.78 39.86
C CYS A 7 31.19 5.09 38.42
N ILE A 8 32.02 4.24 37.80
CA ILE A 8 32.60 4.53 36.48
C ILE A 8 31.56 4.30 35.35
N TRP A 9 30.65 3.33 35.52
CA TRP A 9 29.63 3.04 34.51
C TRP A 9 28.50 4.08 34.46
N LEU A 10 28.14 4.71 35.59
CA LEU A 10 27.10 5.75 35.61
C LEU A 10 27.55 7.05 34.94
N LEU A 11 28.84 7.38 34.98
CA LEU A 11 29.37 8.55 34.28
C LEU A 11 29.39 8.34 32.76
N PHE A 12 29.67 7.12 32.29
CA PHE A 12 29.66 6.81 30.86
C PHE A 12 28.24 6.83 30.27
N SER A 13 27.24 6.39 31.04
CA SER A 13 25.83 6.45 30.60
C SER A 13 25.27 7.88 30.58
N LEU A 14 25.76 8.79 31.42
CA LEU A 14 25.32 10.20 31.40
C LEU A 14 25.89 10.99 30.21
N TYR A 15 27.08 10.63 29.72
CA TYR A 15 27.70 11.29 28.56
C TYR A 15 27.01 10.95 27.23
N LEU A 16 26.39 9.76 27.11
CA LEU A 16 25.71 9.36 25.87
C LEU A 16 24.33 10.00 25.68
N VAL A 17 23.72 10.56 26.73
CA VAL A 17 22.40 11.22 26.61
C VAL A 17 22.52 12.67 26.10
N PHE A 18 23.72 13.26 26.10
CA PHE A 18 23.90 14.70 25.80
C PHE A 18 24.31 15.03 24.36
N THR A 19 24.48 14.05 23.46
CA THR A 19 25.03 14.32 22.10
C THR A 19 24.03 14.37 20.95
N GLU A 20 22.72 14.24 21.19
CA GLU A 20 21.71 14.31 20.10
C GLU A 20 20.84 15.58 20.12
N GLY A 21 21.29 16.62 20.82
CA GLY A 21 20.78 17.98 20.64
C GLY A 21 21.61 18.73 19.61
N GLN A 22 21.50 18.40 18.33
CA GLN A 22 21.98 19.29 17.25
C GLN A 22 21.16 20.58 17.35
N VAL A 23 21.65 21.56 18.09
CA VAL A 23 21.19 22.94 17.97
C VAL A 23 21.56 23.37 16.57
N GLU A 24 20.61 23.24 15.66
CA GLU A 24 20.67 23.82 14.33
C GLU A 24 20.91 25.32 14.55
N ASN A 25 22.17 25.73 14.41
CA ASN A 25 22.56 27.12 14.49
C ASN A 25 21.84 27.81 13.33
N LYS A 26 20.68 28.42 13.61
CA LYS A 26 19.88 29.15 12.63
C LYS A 26 20.63 30.43 12.28
N THR A 27 21.72 30.27 11.52
CA THR A 27 22.26 31.31 10.67
C THR A 27 21.07 31.85 9.88
N LYS A 28 20.76 33.14 10.05
CA LYS A 28 19.69 33.80 9.30
C LYS A 28 19.88 33.41 7.82
N PRO A 29 18.86 32.83 7.16
CA PRO A 29 19.03 32.37 5.78
C PRO A 29 19.54 33.55 4.96
N ASN A 30 20.69 33.38 4.31
CA ASN A 30 21.24 34.43 3.46
C ASN A 30 20.16 34.73 2.40
N PRO A 31 19.65 35.97 2.29
CA PRO A 31 18.63 36.29 1.30
C PRO A 31 19.05 35.96 -0.14
N GLN A 32 20.35 35.82 -0.40
CA GLN A 32 20.92 35.42 -1.69
C GLN A 32 20.78 33.92 -2.01
N GLU A 33 20.45 33.07 -1.02
CA GLU A 33 20.17 31.64 -1.21
C GLU A 33 18.71 31.34 -1.56
N CYS A 34 17.80 32.32 -1.39
CA CYS A 34 16.42 32.26 -1.87
C CYS A 34 16.35 32.56 -3.38
N LYS A 35 17.13 31.85 -4.19
CA LYS A 35 16.92 31.88 -5.64
C LYS A 35 15.75 30.95 -5.96
N PRO A 36 14.75 31.38 -6.75
CA PRO A 36 13.72 30.48 -7.24
C PRO A 36 14.41 29.36 -8.02
N ARG A 37 14.48 28.18 -7.40
CA ARG A 37 14.97 26.98 -8.06
C ARG A 37 13.92 26.66 -9.13
N ARG A 38 14.35 26.48 -10.38
CA ARG A 38 13.44 25.93 -11.40
C ARG A 38 12.85 24.65 -10.81
N VAL A 39 11.53 24.59 -10.75
CA VAL A 39 10.82 23.34 -10.48
C VAL A 39 11.36 22.35 -11.51
N PRO A 40 11.84 21.16 -11.11
CA PRO A 40 12.31 20.17 -12.06
C PRO A 40 11.23 19.97 -13.12
N ASP A 41 11.64 19.87 -14.39
CA ASP A 41 10.71 19.78 -15.52
C ASP A 41 9.62 18.74 -15.20
N TRP A 42 8.38 19.23 -15.11
CA TRP A 42 7.27 18.39 -14.71
C TRP A 42 7.07 17.33 -15.77
N LYS A 43 7.45 16.09 -15.46
CA LYS A 43 7.19 14.95 -16.34
C LYS A 43 5.72 14.58 -16.21
N PRO A 44 4.96 14.52 -17.33
CA PRO A 44 3.59 14.05 -17.27
C PRO A 44 3.57 12.60 -16.80
N TYR A 45 2.57 12.24 -16.01
CA TYR A 45 2.38 10.85 -15.58
C TYR A 45 2.20 9.93 -16.80
N ALA A 46 2.91 8.80 -16.78
CA ALA A 46 2.79 7.83 -17.85
C ALA A 46 1.50 7.00 -17.71
N ASN A 47 0.85 6.74 -18.84
CA ASN A 47 -0.23 5.77 -18.95
C ASN A 47 0.33 4.35 -18.99
N CYS A 48 -0.50 3.36 -18.68
CA CYS A 48 -0.16 1.95 -18.75
C CYS A 48 -0.86 1.31 -19.96
N THR A 49 -0.40 0.14 -20.36
CA THR A 49 -1.05 -0.68 -21.40
C THR A 49 -1.35 -2.05 -20.83
N TYR A 50 -2.61 -2.48 -20.91
CA TYR A 50 -3.02 -3.80 -20.44
C TYR A 50 -4.12 -4.37 -21.34
N GLY A 51 -3.96 -5.62 -21.78
CA GLY A 51 -4.89 -6.25 -22.70
C GLY A 51 -5.02 -5.48 -24.01
N THR A 52 -6.23 -5.00 -24.32
CA THR A 52 -6.57 -4.37 -25.60
C THR A 52 -6.48 -2.84 -25.61
N GLY A 53 -6.14 -2.18 -24.50
CA GLY A 53 -6.19 -0.72 -24.44
C GLY A 53 -5.25 -0.03 -23.45
N PRO A 54 -5.11 1.30 -23.58
CA PRO A 54 -4.41 2.11 -22.61
C PRO A 54 -5.25 2.31 -21.35
N ILE A 55 -4.58 2.30 -20.20
CA ILE A 55 -5.15 2.65 -18.90
C ILE A 55 -4.49 3.96 -18.47
N ARG A 56 -5.28 5.02 -18.22
CA ARG A 56 -4.71 6.30 -17.78
C ARG A 56 -4.14 6.18 -16.37
N HIS A 57 -3.12 6.97 -16.06
CA HIS A 57 -2.65 7.13 -14.69
C HIS A 57 -3.82 7.36 -13.72
N GLY A 58 -3.84 6.65 -12.60
CA GLY A 58 -4.87 6.75 -11.57
C GLY A 58 -6.15 5.96 -11.88
N GLN A 59 -6.26 5.30 -13.03
CA GLN A 59 -7.43 4.50 -13.37
C GLN A 59 -7.29 3.03 -12.99
N ILE A 60 -8.45 2.41 -12.79
CA ILE A 60 -8.61 0.99 -12.54
C ILE A 60 -9.40 0.39 -13.71
N GLN A 61 -9.00 -0.80 -14.16
CA GLN A 61 -9.73 -1.57 -15.16
C GLN A 61 -9.91 -3.02 -14.71
N ASP A 62 -10.99 -3.67 -15.17
CA ASP A 62 -11.09 -5.13 -15.11
C ASP A 62 -9.96 -5.75 -15.93
N SER A 63 -9.28 -6.75 -15.37
CA SER A 63 -8.22 -7.45 -16.08
C SER A 63 -8.75 -8.38 -17.18
N GLY A 64 -10.04 -8.74 -17.16
CA GLY A 64 -10.61 -9.76 -18.04
C GLY A 64 -10.05 -11.16 -17.80
N SER A 65 -9.25 -11.36 -16.75
CA SER A 65 -8.63 -12.64 -16.42
C SER A 65 -9.60 -13.57 -15.69
N ALA A 66 -9.49 -14.88 -15.95
CA ALA A 66 -10.15 -15.91 -15.16
C ALA A 66 -9.79 -15.86 -13.66
N GLY A 67 -8.66 -15.25 -13.31
CA GLY A 67 -8.21 -15.05 -11.93
C GLY A 67 -9.02 -14.04 -11.12
N CYS A 68 -9.98 -13.32 -11.73
CA CYS A 68 -10.83 -12.33 -11.07
C CYS A 68 -10.02 -11.27 -10.31
N PHE A 69 -9.36 -10.38 -11.03
CA PHE A 69 -8.62 -9.25 -10.46
C PHE A 69 -8.78 -8.00 -11.32
N GLY A 70 -8.59 -6.84 -10.72
CA GLY A 70 -8.50 -5.56 -11.41
C GLY A 70 -7.05 -5.15 -11.59
N VAL A 71 -6.78 -4.16 -12.43
CA VAL A 71 -5.46 -3.55 -12.58
C VAL A 71 -5.56 -2.06 -12.35
N TYR A 72 -4.63 -1.50 -11.58
CA TYR A 72 -4.47 -0.08 -11.33
C TYR A 72 -3.23 0.44 -12.06
N CYS A 73 -3.36 1.57 -12.76
CA CYS A 73 -2.21 2.20 -13.39
C CYS A 73 -1.60 3.29 -12.51
N TRP A 74 -0.33 3.14 -12.15
CA TRP A 74 0.45 4.15 -11.45
C TRP A 74 1.71 4.49 -12.23
N ASN A 75 1.68 5.63 -12.93
CA ASN A 75 2.85 6.22 -13.58
C ASN A 75 3.59 5.21 -14.49
N GLY A 76 2.86 4.59 -15.42
CA GLY A 76 3.40 3.58 -16.35
C GLY A 76 3.54 2.17 -15.75
N GLN A 77 3.33 2.00 -14.45
CA GLN A 77 3.38 0.70 -13.78
C GLN A 77 1.98 0.18 -13.48
N LEU A 78 1.74 -1.09 -13.80
CA LEU A 78 0.50 -1.79 -13.48
C LEU A 78 0.59 -2.46 -12.11
N HIS A 79 -0.43 -2.25 -11.28
CA HIS A 79 -0.58 -2.87 -9.98
C HIS A 79 -1.82 -3.76 -9.96
N PRO A 80 -1.69 -5.07 -9.72
CA PRO A 80 -2.84 -5.96 -9.66
C PRO A 80 -3.63 -5.76 -8.36
N ILE A 81 -4.95 -5.64 -8.48
CA ILE A 81 -5.90 -5.56 -7.37
C ILE A 81 -6.61 -6.91 -7.24
N LYS A 82 -6.16 -7.72 -6.30
CA LYS A 82 -6.75 -9.04 -6.01
C LYS A 82 -8.01 -8.91 -5.16
N CYS A 83 -8.93 -9.86 -5.30
CA CYS A 83 -10.06 -9.96 -4.38
C CYS A 83 -9.58 -10.32 -2.97
N THR A 84 -10.04 -9.57 -1.98
CA THR A 84 -9.76 -9.84 -0.55
C THR A 84 -10.76 -10.82 0.07
N ILE A 85 -11.96 -10.91 -0.51
CA ILE A 85 -13.05 -11.76 -0.02
C ILE A 85 -12.73 -13.23 -0.33
N ARG A 86 -12.49 -14.00 0.73
CA ARG A 86 -12.27 -15.45 0.65
C ARG A 86 -13.57 -16.19 0.35
N ARG A 87 -13.44 -17.40 -0.22
CA ARG A 87 -14.57 -18.31 -0.40
C ARG A 87 -15.16 -18.67 0.97
N PRO A 88 -16.49 -18.56 1.16
CA PRO A 88 -17.15 -19.08 2.34
C PRO A 88 -16.84 -20.59 2.51
N PRO A 89 -16.76 -21.08 3.76
CA PRO A 89 -16.59 -22.51 3.99
C PRO A 89 -17.77 -23.30 3.40
N PRO A 90 -17.57 -24.59 3.06
CA PRO A 90 -18.65 -25.46 2.63
C PRO A 90 -19.80 -25.46 3.65
N SER A 91 -21.04 -25.44 3.16
CA SER A 91 -22.25 -25.50 3.97
C SER A 91 -23.10 -26.68 3.56
N VAL A 92 -23.78 -27.31 4.52
CA VAL A 92 -24.80 -28.32 4.22
C VAL A 92 -26.04 -27.71 3.57
N HIS A 93 -26.36 -26.44 3.85
CA HIS A 93 -27.59 -25.78 3.39
C HIS A 93 -27.42 -24.91 2.14
N PHE A 94 -26.21 -24.43 1.88
CA PHE A 94 -25.96 -23.45 0.82
C PHE A 94 -24.90 -23.92 -0.18
N ASN A 95 -25.13 -23.56 -1.43
CA ASN A 95 -24.12 -23.55 -2.48
C ASN A 95 -23.60 -22.12 -2.66
N TYR A 96 -22.28 -21.98 -2.87
CA TYR A 96 -21.64 -20.70 -3.10
C TYR A 96 -21.01 -20.67 -4.48
N THR A 97 -21.42 -19.71 -5.30
CA THR A 97 -20.87 -19.46 -6.63
C THR A 97 -20.39 -18.02 -6.74
N ARG A 98 -19.56 -17.72 -7.74
CA ARG A 98 -19.14 -16.35 -8.06
C ARG A 98 -20.35 -15.57 -8.57
N TRP A 99 -20.53 -14.31 -8.15
CA TRP A 99 -21.72 -13.54 -8.53
C TRP A 99 -21.79 -13.25 -10.04
N GLN A 100 -20.69 -12.77 -10.63
CA GLN A 100 -20.56 -12.48 -12.07
C GLN A 100 -19.14 -12.82 -12.53
N PRO A 101 -18.86 -12.92 -13.85
CA PRO A 101 -17.54 -13.27 -14.35
C PRO A 101 -16.51 -12.13 -14.26
N SER A 102 -16.94 -10.87 -14.34
CA SER A 102 -16.04 -9.71 -14.41
C SER A 102 -15.67 -9.12 -13.06
N TRP A 103 -14.45 -8.59 -12.94
CA TRP A 103 -14.03 -7.82 -11.76
C TRP A 103 -14.74 -6.45 -11.74
N PRO A 104 -15.17 -5.93 -10.57
CA PRO A 104 -14.98 -6.45 -9.21
C PRO A 104 -16.08 -7.42 -8.76
N LYS A 105 -17.12 -7.64 -9.58
CA LYS A 105 -18.30 -8.41 -9.16
C LYS A 105 -18.00 -9.89 -8.94
N CYS A 106 -17.04 -10.44 -9.69
CA CYS A 106 -16.53 -11.78 -9.45
C CYS A 106 -15.87 -11.92 -8.07
N CYS A 107 -15.47 -10.84 -7.38
CA CYS A 107 -14.93 -10.96 -6.02
C CYS A 107 -15.96 -11.44 -5.00
N TYR A 108 -17.25 -11.29 -5.29
CA TYR A 108 -18.34 -11.62 -4.38
C TYR A 108 -18.90 -13.02 -4.62
N TRP A 109 -19.36 -13.64 -3.54
CA TRP A 109 -19.98 -14.95 -3.55
C TRP A 109 -21.49 -14.81 -3.44
N LYS A 110 -22.22 -15.43 -4.36
CA LYS A 110 -23.67 -15.59 -4.32
C LYS A 110 -23.98 -16.91 -3.61
N ARG A 111 -24.89 -16.85 -2.62
CA ARG A 111 -25.45 -18.05 -1.98
C ARG A 111 -26.74 -18.49 -2.68
N THR A 112 -26.93 -19.79 -2.81
CA THR A 112 -28.20 -20.40 -3.21
C THR A 112 -28.53 -21.54 -2.25
N CYS A 113 -29.80 -21.72 -1.90
CA CYS A 113 -30.23 -22.87 -1.09
C CYS A 113 -30.03 -24.16 -1.89
N LYS A 114 -29.60 -25.22 -1.21
CA LYS A 114 -29.63 -26.57 -1.79
C LYS A 114 -31.09 -27.01 -1.96
N ALA A 115 -31.33 -27.87 -2.95
CA ALA A 115 -32.67 -28.28 -3.36
C ALA A 115 -33.48 -28.90 -2.22
N ASP A 116 -32.78 -29.54 -1.28
CA ASP A 116 -33.32 -30.27 -0.13
C ASP A 116 -33.93 -29.38 0.97
N LEU A 117 -34.02 -28.05 0.74
CA LEU A 117 -34.56 -27.06 1.67
C LEU A 117 -35.60 -26.14 1.02
N LYS A 118 -36.10 -26.52 -0.16
CA LYS A 118 -37.26 -25.87 -0.81
C LYS A 118 -38.54 -26.61 -0.41
N ASP A 119 -38.84 -26.62 0.88
CA ASP A 119 -40.16 -26.97 1.39
C ASP A 119 -40.96 -25.68 1.62
#